data_AF-A0A091S7M3-F1
#
_entry.id   AF-A0A091S7M3-F1
#
_cell.length_a   1.000
_cell.length_b   1.000
_cell.length_c   1.000
_cell.angle_alpha   90.00
_cell.angle_beta   90.00
_cell.angle_gamma   90.00
#
_symmetry.space_group_name_H-M   'P 1'
#
loop_
_entity.id
_entity.type
_entity.pdbx_description
1 polymer ?
#
loop_
_entity_poly.entity_id
_entity_poly.type
_entity_poly.pdbx_seq_one_letter_code
_entity_poly.pdbx_strand_id
1 'polypeptide(L)'
;QATKQFLEEINKWTGQYNVSPLSWNVAVKFLMARKFDVLRAIELFHSYRETRLKEGIVKLKPHEEPLRSALLSGKFTLLSVRDPSGASIALFTAKLHHPSKSVQHVVLQALFYLLDRAVESFETQRNGLVFIYDMAGSQYTNFELDLSKKILNLLKGAFPARLKKVFIVGAPMWFRVPYSIISLLLKEKLRERVQMVKMSELKEHLPRECLPEYLGGGPLAPPKDNGSVHVPGPKSVTLQELLDHVSHKQKRGIYEEYEDIRRRSPAGTFVCSLAPYNQEKNRYGDVPCLDQTRVKLAKPYSRPELTDYINASFMDGYKQRNAYIGTQGPLENTYGDFWRMVWEQNVLVIVMTTRLEEGGRRKCGQYWPLEKDTKVCFGALTITNLGVENLNHYKKTILEIHSSEVR
;
A
#
# COMPACT_ATOMS: atom_id res chain seq x y z
N GLN A 1 11.05 -3.34 -19.19
CA GLN A 1 11.72 -4.48 -19.86
C GLN A 1 11.86 -5.68 -18.91
N ALA A 2 12.55 -5.55 -17.77
CA ALA A 2 12.74 -6.63 -16.80
C ALA A 2 11.45 -7.36 -16.36
N THR A 3 10.35 -6.62 -16.12
CA THR A 3 9.07 -7.25 -15.75
C THR A 3 8.47 -8.12 -16.85
N LYS A 4 8.63 -7.73 -18.12
CA LYS A 4 8.16 -8.54 -19.26
C LYS A 4 8.96 -9.84 -19.35
N GLN A 5 10.29 -9.75 -19.29
CA GLN A 5 11.19 -10.91 -19.29
C GLN A 5 10.89 -11.88 -18.13
N PHE A 6 10.71 -11.36 -16.91
CA PHE A 6 10.33 -12.18 -15.76
C PHE A 6 9.00 -12.90 -15.99
N LEU A 7 7.98 -12.18 -16.48
CA LEU A 7 6.66 -12.76 -16.75
C LEU A 7 6.69 -13.78 -17.89
N GLU A 8 7.47 -13.55 -18.94
CA GLU A 8 7.65 -14.49 -20.06
C GLU A 8 8.21 -15.83 -19.56
N GLU A 9 9.29 -15.80 -18.78
CA GLU A 9 9.90 -17.01 -18.22
C GLU A 9 8.97 -17.72 -17.22
N ILE A 10 8.42 -16.99 -16.26
CA ILE A 10 7.58 -17.61 -15.22
C ILE A 10 6.25 -18.09 -15.80
N ASN A 11 5.62 -17.35 -16.73
CA ASN A 11 4.34 -17.76 -17.29
C ASN A 11 4.47 -18.91 -18.31
N LYS A 12 5.63 -19.02 -18.97
CA LYS A 12 5.98 -20.22 -19.73
C LYS A 12 6.02 -21.45 -18.82
N TRP A 13 6.64 -21.31 -17.65
CA TRP A 13 6.61 -22.34 -16.61
C TRP A 13 5.18 -22.61 -16.11
N THR A 14 4.38 -21.58 -15.76
CA THR A 14 3.01 -21.82 -15.24
C THR A 14 2.12 -22.55 -16.24
N GLY A 15 2.25 -22.24 -17.54
CA GLY A 15 1.52 -22.92 -18.61
C GLY A 15 1.82 -24.42 -18.68
N GLN A 16 3.06 -24.84 -18.44
CA GLN A 16 3.45 -26.26 -18.40
C GLN A 16 2.82 -27.04 -17.24
N TYR A 17 2.51 -26.35 -16.13
CA TYR A 17 1.95 -26.95 -14.92
C TYR A 17 0.47 -26.58 -14.69
N ASN A 18 -0.20 -26.04 -15.71
CA ASN A 18 -1.62 -25.64 -15.67
C ASN A 18 -1.96 -24.68 -14.50
N VAL A 19 -1.02 -23.79 -14.16
CA VAL A 19 -1.19 -22.76 -13.13
C VAL A 19 -1.56 -21.44 -13.81
N SER A 20 -2.44 -20.65 -13.19
CA SER A 20 -2.79 -19.32 -13.70
C SER A 20 -1.55 -18.42 -13.87
N PRO A 21 -1.50 -17.61 -14.94
CA PRO A 21 -0.38 -16.71 -15.17
C PRO A 21 -0.26 -15.68 -14.04
N LEU A 22 0.97 -15.29 -13.72
CA LEU A 22 1.23 -14.27 -12.72
C LEU A 22 0.82 -12.90 -13.23
N SER A 23 0.33 -12.07 -12.31
CA SER A 23 0.05 -10.66 -12.59
C SER A 23 1.33 -9.82 -12.54
N TRP A 24 1.29 -8.67 -13.22
CA TRP A 24 2.36 -7.67 -13.20
C TRP A 24 2.75 -7.25 -11.78
N ASN A 25 1.76 -7.00 -10.91
CA ASN A 25 1.99 -6.58 -9.53
C ASN A 25 2.74 -7.64 -8.71
N VAL A 26 2.49 -8.93 -8.96
CA VAL A 26 3.24 -10.01 -8.31
C VAL A 26 4.68 -10.01 -8.81
N ALA A 27 4.91 -9.93 -10.13
CA ALA A 27 6.26 -9.88 -10.70
C ALA A 27 7.09 -8.72 -10.13
N VAL A 28 6.49 -7.53 -9.99
CA VAL A 28 7.18 -6.34 -9.44
C VAL A 28 7.66 -6.58 -8.01
N LYS A 29 6.95 -7.33 -7.16
CA LYS A 29 7.40 -7.64 -5.78
C LYS A 29 8.74 -8.38 -5.79
N PHE A 30 8.87 -9.41 -6.63
CA PHE A 30 10.10 -10.22 -6.74
C PHE A 30 11.25 -9.42 -7.34
N LEU A 31 10.97 -8.63 -8.38
CA LEU A 31 11.97 -7.77 -9.03
C LEU A 31 12.47 -6.68 -8.08
N MET A 32 11.59 -5.98 -7.37
CA MET A 32 11.95 -4.97 -6.37
C MET A 32 12.85 -5.55 -5.27
N ALA A 33 12.58 -6.79 -4.83
CA ALA A 33 13.40 -7.48 -3.83
C ALA A 33 14.82 -7.83 -4.34
N ARG A 34 15.04 -7.78 -5.65
CA ARG A 34 16.32 -8.08 -6.32
C ARG A 34 16.83 -6.95 -7.21
N LYS A 35 16.38 -5.72 -6.98
CA LYS A 35 16.81 -4.53 -7.74
C LYS A 35 16.64 -4.71 -9.26
N PHE A 36 15.55 -5.36 -9.68
CA PHE A 36 15.22 -5.68 -11.07
C PHE A 36 16.19 -6.63 -11.79
N ASP A 37 17.05 -7.34 -11.05
CA ASP A 37 17.79 -8.49 -11.56
C ASP A 37 16.81 -9.65 -11.82
N VAL A 38 16.59 -9.96 -13.10
CA VAL A 38 15.56 -10.92 -13.54
C VAL A 38 15.89 -12.34 -13.07
N LEU A 39 17.12 -12.80 -13.25
CA LEU A 39 17.54 -14.16 -12.89
C LEU A 39 17.38 -14.39 -11.39
N ARG A 40 17.88 -13.45 -10.57
CA ARG A 40 17.78 -13.56 -9.11
C ARG A 40 16.34 -13.41 -8.61
N ALA A 41 15.49 -12.69 -9.32
CA ALA A 41 14.07 -12.59 -9.01
C ALA A 41 13.35 -13.92 -9.31
N ILE A 42 13.70 -14.60 -10.41
CA ILE A 42 13.18 -15.93 -10.75
C ILE A 42 13.58 -16.95 -9.68
N GLU A 43 14.85 -16.98 -9.27
CA GLU A 43 15.33 -17.84 -8.17
C GLU A 43 14.56 -17.58 -6.87
N LEU A 44 14.34 -16.30 -6.53
CA LEU A 44 13.57 -15.91 -5.35
C LEU A 44 12.11 -16.37 -5.45
N PHE A 45 11.49 -16.29 -6.63
CA PHE A 45 10.12 -16.76 -6.85
C PHE A 45 10.00 -18.26 -6.58
N HIS A 46 10.89 -19.06 -7.15
CA HIS A 46 10.92 -20.50 -6.91
C HIS A 46 11.17 -20.84 -5.43
N SER A 47 12.15 -20.18 -4.80
CA SER A 47 12.46 -20.39 -3.38
C SER A 47 11.29 -20.02 -2.46
N TYR A 48 10.60 -18.91 -2.73
CA TYR A 48 9.41 -18.50 -1.98
C TYR A 48 8.28 -19.52 -2.13
N ARG A 49 8.02 -19.97 -3.35
CA ARG A 49 6.98 -20.97 -3.64
C ARG A 49 7.26 -22.31 -2.97
N GLU A 50 8.47 -22.83 -3.11
CA GLU A 50 8.89 -24.09 -2.46
C GLU A 50 8.79 -24.00 -0.94
N THR A 51 9.20 -22.87 -0.36
CA THR A 51 9.06 -22.64 1.09
C THR A 51 7.59 -22.67 1.50
N ARG A 52 6.70 -22.01 0.76
CA ARG A 52 5.26 -22.06 1.03
C ARG A 52 4.70 -23.47 0.91
N LEU A 53 5.08 -24.22 -0.13
CA LEU A 53 4.63 -25.60 -0.32
C LEU A 53 5.11 -26.53 0.80
N LYS A 54 6.40 -26.49 1.12
CA LYS A 54 7.02 -27.28 2.18
C LYS A 54 6.36 -27.03 3.54
N GLU A 55 6.00 -25.78 3.79
CA GLU A 55 5.37 -25.38 5.05
C GLU A 55 3.84 -25.44 5.00
N GLY A 56 3.22 -25.95 3.93
CA GLY A 56 1.76 -26.11 3.82
C GLY A 56 0.97 -24.81 3.66
N ILE A 57 1.60 -23.73 3.20
CA ILE A 57 1.08 -22.37 3.12
C ILE A 57 0.48 -22.09 1.74
N VAL A 58 -0.63 -22.76 1.43
CA VAL A 58 -1.30 -22.64 0.12
C VAL A 58 -2.31 -21.48 0.11
N LYS A 59 -3.36 -21.57 0.93
CA LYS A 59 -4.43 -20.56 1.00
C LYS A 59 -4.56 -20.05 2.43
N LEU A 60 -4.12 -18.82 2.65
CA LEU A 60 -4.24 -18.13 3.94
C LEU A 60 -5.65 -17.55 4.06
N LYS A 61 -6.39 -18.00 5.07
CA LYS A 61 -7.75 -17.53 5.36
C LYS A 61 -7.76 -16.80 6.71
N PRO A 62 -7.47 -15.48 6.74
CA PRO A 62 -7.22 -14.75 7.99
C PRO A 62 -8.44 -14.62 8.90
N HIS A 63 -9.64 -14.91 8.39
CA HIS A 63 -10.89 -14.83 9.13
C HIS A 63 -11.32 -16.18 9.75
N GLU A 64 -10.64 -17.27 9.39
CA GLU A 64 -10.95 -18.62 9.89
C GLU A 64 -9.98 -19.02 11.02
N GLU A 65 -10.45 -19.80 11.99
CA GLU A 65 -9.59 -20.42 12.99
C GLU A 65 -8.76 -21.56 12.36
N PRO A 66 -7.55 -21.84 12.86
CA PRO A 66 -6.87 -21.20 13.99
C PRO A 66 -6.07 -19.93 13.63
N LEU A 67 -6.06 -19.52 12.36
CA LEU A 67 -5.24 -18.39 11.89
C LEU A 67 -5.72 -17.04 12.45
N ARG A 68 -7.03 -16.84 12.53
CA ARG A 68 -7.64 -15.63 13.08
C ARG A 68 -7.15 -15.33 14.50
N SER A 69 -7.24 -16.29 15.43
CA SER A 69 -6.74 -16.11 16.79
C SER A 69 -5.22 -15.88 16.85
N ALA A 70 -4.45 -16.54 15.99
CA ALA A 70 -3.01 -16.32 15.91
C ALA A 70 -2.67 -14.88 15.47
N LEU A 71 -3.40 -14.32 14.49
CA LEU A 71 -3.25 -12.93 14.04
C LEU A 71 -3.68 -11.92 15.11
N LEU A 72 -4.76 -12.21 15.84
CA LEU A 72 -5.27 -11.34 16.91
C LEU A 72 -4.45 -11.41 18.20
N SER A 73 -3.56 -12.40 18.34
CA SER A 73 -2.72 -12.54 19.53
C SER A 73 -1.73 -11.39 19.77
N GLY A 74 -1.49 -10.55 18.75
CA GLY A 74 -0.54 -9.44 18.82
C GLY A 74 0.93 -9.86 18.88
N LYS A 75 1.25 -11.16 18.80
CA LYS A 75 2.64 -11.62 18.84
C LYS A 75 3.43 -11.18 17.61
N PHE A 76 2.80 -11.15 16.42
CA PHE A 76 3.37 -10.54 15.24
C PHE A 76 2.59 -9.27 14.90
N THR A 77 3.30 -8.17 14.72
CA THR A 77 2.70 -6.89 14.34
C THR A 77 3.54 -6.22 13.25
N LEU A 78 2.88 -5.49 12.36
CA LEU A 78 3.53 -4.46 11.56
C LEU A 78 3.27 -3.15 12.27
N LEU A 79 4.32 -2.42 12.61
CA LEU A 79 4.14 -1.09 13.14
C LEU A 79 3.56 -0.19 12.05
N SER A 80 2.68 0.72 12.45
CA SER A 80 2.09 1.74 11.58
C SER A 80 3.11 2.77 11.09
N VAL A 81 4.30 2.78 11.69
CA VAL A 81 5.40 3.68 11.40
C VAL A 81 6.52 2.95 10.67
N ARG A 82 7.31 3.70 9.91
CA ARG A 82 8.48 3.22 9.17
C ARG A 82 9.75 3.67 9.85
N ASP A 83 10.85 2.99 9.56
CA ASP A 83 12.17 3.48 9.95
C ASP A 83 12.55 4.74 9.13
N PRO A 84 13.61 5.47 9.51
CA PRO A 84 14.06 6.66 8.77
C PRO A 84 14.37 6.41 7.29
N SER A 85 14.67 5.16 6.93
CA SER A 85 14.95 4.76 5.56
C SER A 85 13.70 4.29 4.78
N GLY A 86 12.50 4.45 5.36
CA GLY A 86 11.20 4.15 4.77
C GLY A 86 10.82 2.66 4.77
N ALA A 87 11.59 1.80 5.43
CA ALA A 87 11.31 0.38 5.58
C ALA A 87 10.20 0.13 6.60
N SER A 88 9.33 -0.84 6.33
CA SER A 88 8.34 -1.26 7.32
C SER A 88 9.01 -2.01 8.46
N ILE A 89 8.49 -1.80 9.66
CA ILE A 89 9.00 -2.45 10.87
C ILE A 89 8.06 -3.60 11.24
N ALA A 90 8.55 -4.83 11.12
CA ALA A 90 7.86 -6.03 11.57
C ALA A 90 8.38 -6.43 12.96
N LEU A 91 7.46 -6.65 13.90
CA LEU A 91 7.77 -6.92 15.29
C LEU A 91 7.24 -8.31 15.68
N PHE A 92 8.10 -9.11 16.32
CA PHE A 92 7.74 -10.35 16.99
C PHE A 92 7.97 -10.22 18.50
N THR A 93 6.90 -10.30 19.28
CA THR A 93 6.90 -10.21 20.74
C THR A 93 6.94 -11.61 21.36
N ALA A 94 8.12 -12.04 21.79
CA ALA A 94 8.38 -13.43 22.21
C ALA A 94 7.53 -13.89 23.40
N LYS A 95 7.31 -13.03 24.41
CA LYS A 95 6.54 -13.38 25.61
C LYS A 95 5.08 -13.76 25.32
N LEU A 96 4.53 -13.36 24.16
CA LEU A 96 3.16 -13.71 23.72
C LEU A 96 3.09 -15.03 22.94
N HIS A 97 4.24 -15.66 22.69
CA HIS A 97 4.32 -16.95 22.04
C HIS A 97 4.30 -18.06 23.09
N HIS A 98 3.25 -18.89 23.05
CA HIS A 98 3.09 -20.03 23.93
C HIS A 98 3.00 -21.29 23.06
N PRO A 99 4.10 -22.02 22.86
CA PRO A 99 4.15 -23.22 22.02
C PRO A 99 3.10 -24.28 22.39
N SER A 100 2.80 -24.42 23.69
CA SER A 100 1.76 -25.34 24.20
C SER A 100 0.33 -24.95 23.80
N LYS A 101 0.09 -23.68 23.41
CA LYS A 101 -1.25 -23.16 23.07
C LYS A 101 -1.41 -22.88 21.58
N SER A 102 -0.34 -22.94 20.78
CA SER A 102 -0.38 -22.61 19.36
C SER A 102 0.43 -23.61 18.56
N VAL A 103 -0.21 -24.25 17.59
CA VAL A 103 0.47 -25.13 16.64
C VAL A 103 1.47 -24.31 15.83
N GLN A 104 2.74 -24.73 15.81
CA GLN A 104 3.85 -24.05 15.15
C GLN A 104 3.54 -23.64 13.70
N HIS A 105 2.84 -24.50 12.95
CA HIS A 105 2.41 -24.23 11.58
C HIS A 105 1.51 -22.98 11.46
N VAL A 106 0.60 -22.76 12.41
CA VAL A 106 -0.32 -21.61 12.42
C VAL A 106 0.44 -20.31 12.72
N VAL A 107 1.44 -20.39 13.60
CA VAL A 107 2.32 -19.26 13.92
C VAL A 107 3.09 -18.82 12.67
N LEU A 108 3.59 -19.78 11.89
CA LEU A 108 4.26 -19.51 10.63
C LEU A 108 3.30 -18.95 9.57
N GLN A 109 2.09 -19.48 9.45
CA GLN A 109 1.05 -18.93 8.56
C GLN A 109 0.72 -17.47 8.89
N ALA A 110 0.60 -17.13 10.18
CA ALA A 110 0.35 -15.76 10.63
C ALA A 110 1.50 -14.82 10.25
N LEU A 111 2.76 -15.26 10.42
CA LEU A 111 3.92 -14.49 9.98
C LEU A 111 3.94 -14.30 8.46
N PHE A 112 3.69 -15.34 7.67
CA PHE A 112 3.62 -15.24 6.21
C PHE A 112 2.52 -14.28 5.77
N TYR A 113 1.33 -14.38 6.36
CA TYR A 113 0.23 -13.46 6.08
C TYR A 113 0.64 -12.00 6.34
N LEU A 114 1.21 -11.74 7.51
CA LEU A 114 1.63 -10.40 7.91
C LEU A 114 2.71 -9.84 6.97
N LEU A 115 3.72 -10.64 6.63
CA LEU A 115 4.76 -10.23 5.69
C LEU A 115 4.19 -10.04 4.28
N ASP A 116 3.30 -10.91 3.80
CA ASP A 116 2.62 -10.79 2.51
C ASP A 116 1.84 -9.47 2.41
N ARG A 117 1.15 -9.06 3.50
CA ARG A 117 0.51 -7.74 3.60
C ARG A 117 1.53 -6.59 3.59
N ALA A 118 2.66 -6.74 4.27
CA ALA A 118 3.70 -5.71 4.30
C ALA A 118 4.19 -5.35 2.89
N VAL A 119 4.39 -6.36 2.03
CA VAL A 119 4.88 -6.17 0.65
C VAL A 119 3.80 -5.79 -0.36
N GLU A 120 2.55 -5.54 0.08
CA GLU A 120 1.54 -4.88 -0.77
C GLU A 120 1.84 -3.39 -0.95
N SER A 121 2.49 -2.77 0.04
CA SER A 121 2.96 -1.39 -0.08
C SER A 121 4.19 -1.28 -0.98
N PHE A 122 4.14 -0.38 -1.96
CA PHE A 122 5.28 -0.05 -2.81
C PHE A 122 6.47 0.52 -2.02
N GLU A 123 6.21 1.24 -0.94
CA GLU A 123 7.27 1.74 -0.06
C GLU A 123 8.02 0.57 0.59
N THR A 124 7.32 -0.46 1.04
CA THR A 124 7.95 -1.67 1.60
C THR A 124 8.71 -2.44 0.53
N GLN A 125 8.19 -2.54 -0.69
CA GLN A 125 8.92 -3.18 -1.81
C GLN A 125 10.21 -2.40 -2.13
N ARG A 126 10.15 -1.06 -2.11
CA ARG A 126 11.26 -0.15 -2.43
C ARG A 126 12.27 0.03 -1.30
N ASN A 127 11.84 -0.01 -0.05
CA ASN A 127 12.67 0.31 1.10
C ASN A 127 12.95 -0.92 1.96
N GLY A 128 12.23 -2.02 1.79
CA GLY A 128 12.47 -3.27 2.51
C GLY A 128 11.84 -3.31 3.90
N LEU A 129 12.40 -4.17 4.74
CA LEU A 129 11.90 -4.51 6.07
C LEU A 129 12.99 -4.38 7.13
N VAL A 130 12.61 -3.86 8.29
CA VAL A 130 13.34 -4.02 9.55
C VAL A 130 12.56 -5.01 10.40
N PHE A 131 13.25 -5.99 10.97
CA PHE A 131 12.63 -6.99 11.84
C PHE A 131 13.08 -6.76 13.28
N ILE A 132 12.15 -6.69 14.22
CA ILE A 132 12.42 -6.60 15.65
C ILE A 132 11.92 -7.88 16.30
N TYR A 133 12.80 -8.57 17.01
CA TYR A 133 12.46 -9.68 17.89
C TYR A 133 12.58 -9.21 19.34
N ASP A 134 11.44 -8.82 19.92
CA ASP A 134 11.36 -8.41 21.32
C ASP A 134 11.33 -9.64 22.23
N MET A 135 12.44 -9.86 22.91
CA MET A 135 12.62 -10.95 23.86
C MET A 135 12.47 -10.50 25.32
N ALA A 136 12.14 -9.23 25.58
CA ALA A 136 12.03 -8.74 26.95
C ALA A 136 10.89 -9.43 27.71
N GLY A 137 11.23 -9.96 28.89
CA GLY A 137 10.29 -10.74 29.70
C GLY A 137 9.94 -12.11 29.12
N SER A 138 10.62 -12.58 28.07
CA SER A 138 10.43 -13.93 27.56
C SER A 138 11.14 -14.98 28.41
N GLN A 139 10.51 -16.16 28.51
CA GLN A 139 11.05 -17.34 29.17
C GLN A 139 11.49 -18.38 28.13
N TYR A 140 12.29 -19.36 28.54
CA TYR A 140 12.71 -20.45 27.66
C TYR A 140 11.51 -21.22 27.07
N THR A 141 10.41 -21.35 27.83
CA THR A 141 9.16 -21.98 27.38
C THR A 141 8.45 -21.22 26.26
N ASN A 142 8.77 -19.95 26.03
CA ASN A 142 8.24 -19.18 24.90
C ASN A 142 9.02 -19.44 23.60
N PHE A 143 10.15 -20.14 23.64
CA PHE A 143 11.08 -20.25 22.53
C PHE A 143 11.01 -21.61 21.82
N GLU A 144 10.88 -21.57 20.49
CA GLU A 144 10.97 -22.75 19.64
C GLU A 144 12.14 -22.59 18.66
N LEU A 145 13.16 -23.45 18.80
CA LEU A 145 14.36 -23.43 17.95
C LEU A 145 13.99 -23.65 16.48
N ASP A 146 13.11 -24.60 16.20
CA ASP A 146 12.73 -24.92 14.81
C ASP A 146 11.89 -23.82 14.17
N LEU A 147 11.05 -23.11 14.94
CA LEU A 147 10.35 -21.93 14.42
C LEU A 147 11.37 -20.85 14.04
N SER A 148 12.36 -20.61 14.90
CA SER A 148 13.41 -19.62 14.66
C SER A 148 14.24 -19.95 13.42
N LYS A 149 14.57 -21.23 13.18
CA LYS A 149 15.23 -21.69 11.94
C LYS A 149 14.37 -21.43 10.70
N LYS A 150 13.06 -21.69 10.77
CA LYS A 150 12.11 -21.44 9.66
C LYS A 150 11.99 -19.95 9.35
N ILE A 151 11.81 -19.11 10.38
CA ILE A 151 11.78 -17.64 10.24
C ILE A 151 13.09 -17.16 9.62
N LEU A 152 14.23 -17.68 10.09
CA LEU A 152 15.51 -17.30 9.56
C LEU A 152 15.67 -17.68 8.07
N ASN A 153 15.24 -18.88 7.68
CA ASN A 153 15.29 -19.33 6.30
C ASN A 153 14.39 -18.48 5.39
N LEU A 154 13.23 -18.05 5.89
CA LEU A 154 12.37 -17.08 5.20
C LEU A 154 13.12 -15.75 4.95
N LEU A 155 13.72 -15.21 6.01
CA LEU A 155 14.47 -13.95 6.01
C LEU A 155 15.78 -13.99 5.18
N LYS A 156 16.39 -15.18 4.99
CA LYS A 156 17.61 -15.39 4.20
C LYS A 156 17.45 -15.15 2.70
N GLY A 157 16.23 -15.02 2.21
CA GLY A 157 15.97 -14.77 0.80
C GLY A 157 14.95 -15.69 0.17
N ALA A 158 14.09 -16.32 0.97
CA ALA A 158 12.88 -16.97 0.49
C ALA A 158 11.66 -16.05 0.59
N PHE A 159 11.79 -14.78 1.01
CA PHE A 159 10.69 -13.81 1.07
C PHE A 159 10.92 -12.63 0.10
N PRO A 160 9.90 -12.16 -0.65
CA PRO A 160 10.01 -11.06 -1.62
C PRO A 160 10.12 -9.66 -1.00
N ALA A 161 11.02 -9.49 -0.03
CA ALA A 161 11.44 -8.19 0.47
C ALA A 161 12.92 -8.15 0.80
N ARG A 162 13.47 -6.92 0.85
CA ARG A 162 14.84 -6.69 1.29
C ARG A 162 14.86 -6.55 2.81
N LEU A 163 15.46 -7.51 3.49
CA LEU A 163 15.73 -7.37 4.92
C LEU A 163 16.89 -6.40 5.15
N LYS A 164 16.64 -5.25 5.78
CA LYS A 164 17.67 -4.25 6.09
C LYS A 164 18.41 -4.58 7.39
N LYS A 165 17.66 -4.76 8.48
CA LYS A 165 18.18 -5.01 9.82
C LYS A 165 17.28 -5.97 10.59
N VAL A 166 17.87 -6.71 11.53
CA VAL A 166 17.19 -7.55 12.50
C VAL A 166 17.68 -7.17 13.89
N PHE A 167 16.81 -6.63 14.73
CA PHE A 167 17.13 -6.31 16.12
C PHE A 167 16.60 -7.41 17.03
N ILE A 168 17.47 -8.02 17.83
CA ILE A 168 17.07 -8.92 18.93
C ILE A 168 17.17 -8.10 20.20
N VAL A 169 16.02 -7.74 20.78
CA VAL A 169 15.93 -6.74 21.83
C VAL A 169 15.68 -7.42 23.18
N GLY A 170 16.48 -7.08 24.19
CA GLY A 170 16.25 -7.56 25.56
C GLY A 170 16.39 -9.07 25.71
N ALA A 171 17.28 -9.70 24.93
CA ALA A 171 17.54 -11.14 24.96
C ALA A 171 17.97 -11.61 26.38
N PRO A 172 17.27 -12.58 26.98
CA PRO A 172 17.69 -13.18 28.25
C PRO A 172 19.00 -13.97 28.09
N MET A 173 19.70 -14.21 29.20
CA MET A 173 20.98 -14.94 29.22
C MET A 173 20.88 -16.35 28.60
N TRP A 174 19.76 -17.04 28.81
CA TRP A 174 19.53 -18.38 28.25
C TRP A 174 19.56 -18.39 26.71
N PHE A 175 19.23 -17.27 26.06
CA PHE A 175 19.17 -17.17 24.59
C PHE A 175 20.55 -17.25 23.92
N ARG A 176 21.64 -17.06 24.68
CA ARG A 176 23.01 -17.18 24.14
C ARG A 176 23.28 -18.54 23.49
N VAL A 177 22.74 -19.62 24.07
CA VAL A 177 22.94 -20.99 23.57
C VAL A 177 22.14 -21.24 22.27
N PRO A 178 20.81 -21.00 22.20
CA PRO A 178 20.10 -21.08 20.93
C PRO A 178 20.66 -20.14 19.86
N TYR A 179 21.08 -18.93 20.24
CA TYR A 179 21.66 -17.99 19.29
C TYR A 179 22.97 -18.50 18.69
N SER A 180 23.86 -19.13 19.46
CA SER A 180 25.10 -19.70 18.92
C SER A 180 24.79 -20.75 17.85
N ILE A 181 23.80 -21.62 18.09
CA ILE A 181 23.34 -22.62 17.11
C ILE A 181 22.76 -21.96 15.85
N ILE A 182 21.87 -20.98 16.02
CA ILE A 182 21.23 -20.27 14.90
C ILE A 182 22.27 -19.49 14.08
N SER A 183 23.28 -18.92 14.74
CA SER A 183 24.32 -18.10 14.10
C SER A 183 25.23 -18.88 13.15
N LEU A 184 25.36 -20.21 13.35
CA LEU A 184 26.05 -21.10 12.42
C LEU A 184 25.35 -21.22 11.08
N LEU A 185 24.02 -20.99 11.06
CA LEU A 185 23.23 -21.02 9.83
C LEU A 185 23.30 -19.68 9.07
N LEU A 186 23.84 -18.61 9.67
CA LEU A 186 23.88 -17.27 9.09
C LEU A 186 25.07 -17.12 8.13
N LYS A 187 24.79 -16.82 6.86
CA LYS A 187 25.81 -16.29 5.93
C LYS A 187 26.29 -14.92 6.39
N GLU A 188 27.54 -14.58 6.10
CA GLU A 188 28.21 -13.34 6.52
C GLU A 188 27.36 -12.08 6.33
N LYS A 189 26.83 -11.88 5.12
CA LYS A 189 25.96 -10.74 4.77
C LYS A 189 24.67 -10.63 5.59
N LEU A 190 24.12 -11.75 6.07
CA LEU A 190 22.94 -11.72 6.94
C LEU A 190 23.34 -11.53 8.40
N ARG A 191 24.48 -12.10 8.82
CA ARG A 191 25.04 -11.92 10.16
C ARG A 191 25.28 -10.44 10.48
N GLU A 192 25.79 -9.66 9.52
CA GLU A 192 25.97 -8.20 9.63
C GLU A 192 24.66 -7.41 9.83
N ARG A 193 23.52 -8.00 9.47
CA ARG A 193 22.19 -7.38 9.63
C ARG A 193 21.56 -7.68 10.98
N VAL A 194 22.02 -8.74 11.66
CA VAL A 194 21.48 -9.16 12.96
C VAL A 194 22.26 -8.45 14.07
N GLN A 195 21.56 -7.72 14.91
CA GLN A 195 22.12 -6.98 16.04
C GLN A 195 21.36 -7.33 17.31
N MET A 196 22.09 -7.77 18.34
CA MET A 196 21.53 -7.99 19.66
C MET A 196 21.73 -6.73 20.48
N VAL A 197 20.65 -6.14 20.99
CA VAL A 197 20.66 -4.82 21.64
C VAL A 197 19.90 -4.87 22.95
N LYS A 198 20.33 -4.09 23.94
CA LYS A 198 19.51 -3.87 25.14
C LYS A 198 18.31 -2.99 24.81
N MET A 199 17.28 -3.06 25.64
CA MET A 199 16.08 -2.23 25.48
C MET A 199 16.43 -0.73 25.47
N SER A 200 17.37 -0.30 26.31
CA SER A 200 17.83 1.09 26.40
C SER A 200 18.60 1.57 25.17
N GLU A 201 19.22 0.66 24.42
CA GLU A 201 20.10 0.94 23.28
C GLU A 201 19.31 0.97 21.95
N LEU A 202 18.08 0.43 21.92
CA LEU A 202 17.27 0.36 20.70
C LEU A 202 17.02 1.74 20.06
N LYS A 203 16.87 2.78 20.90
CA LYS A 203 16.66 4.17 20.48
C LYS A 203 17.83 4.78 19.70
N GLU A 204 19.03 4.21 19.84
CA GLU A 204 20.23 4.64 19.10
C GLU A 204 20.20 4.13 17.64
N HIS A 205 19.38 3.11 17.38
CA HIS A 205 19.22 2.52 16.05
C HIS A 205 17.91 2.91 15.37
N LEU A 206 16.84 3.12 16.15
CA LEU A 206 15.52 3.52 15.65
C LEU A 206 15.01 4.70 16.48
N PRO A 207 14.57 5.82 15.85
CA PRO A 207 14.01 6.96 16.57
C PRO A 207 12.82 6.57 17.45
N ARG A 208 12.57 7.34 18.51
CA ARG A 208 11.52 7.04 19.50
C ARG A 208 10.12 7.05 18.87
N GLU A 209 9.91 7.85 17.84
CA GLU A 209 8.68 7.92 17.05
C GLU A 209 8.42 6.65 16.21
N CYS A 210 9.44 5.83 15.97
CA CYS A 210 9.35 4.58 15.22
C CYS A 210 9.05 3.36 16.11
N LEU A 211 8.97 3.55 17.43
CA LEU A 211 8.91 2.46 18.42
C LEU A 211 7.65 2.58 19.29
N PRO A 212 7.04 1.46 19.70
CA PRO A 212 6.03 1.45 20.76
C PRO A 212 6.59 1.94 22.10
N GLU A 213 5.71 2.47 22.96
CA GLU A 213 6.08 2.96 24.30
C GLU A 213 6.85 1.91 25.13
N TYR A 214 6.40 0.66 25.11
CA TYR A 214 7.05 -0.43 25.86
C TYR A 214 8.43 -0.83 25.32
N LEU A 215 8.80 -0.37 24.12
CA LEU A 215 10.15 -0.51 23.53
C LEU A 215 10.98 0.78 23.66
N GLY A 216 10.58 1.71 24.53
CA GLY A 216 11.29 2.99 24.76
C GLY A 216 10.89 4.11 23.80
N GLY A 217 9.86 3.89 22.99
CA GLY A 217 9.28 4.89 22.10
C GLY A 217 8.36 5.89 22.81
N GLY A 218 7.66 6.68 22.02
CA GLY A 218 6.53 7.51 22.47
C GLY A 218 5.20 6.89 22.03
N PRO A 219 4.07 7.61 22.21
CA PRO A 219 2.84 7.27 21.52
C PRO A 219 3.19 7.17 20.04
N LEU A 220 3.00 5.98 19.45
CA LEU A 220 3.29 5.79 18.04
C LEU A 220 2.53 6.88 17.29
N ALA A 221 3.27 7.75 16.60
CA ALA A 221 2.64 8.77 15.79
C ALA A 221 1.62 8.07 14.89
N PRO A 222 0.41 8.63 14.72
CA PRO A 222 -0.53 8.08 13.77
C PRO A 222 0.25 7.88 12.46
N PRO A 223 0.13 6.69 11.83
CA PRO A 223 0.93 6.29 10.68
C PRO A 223 1.28 7.49 9.80
N LYS A 224 2.57 7.84 9.69
CA LYS A 224 3.03 8.75 8.61
C LYS A 224 2.87 8.10 7.23
N ASP A 225 2.40 6.83 7.21
CA ASP A 225 1.99 6.11 6.03
C ASP A 225 0.55 5.55 6.18
N ASN A 226 -0.39 6.21 5.52
CA ASN A 226 -1.69 5.75 5.04
C ASN A 226 -2.67 4.94 5.91
N GLY A 227 -2.72 5.14 7.23
CA GLY A 227 -3.89 4.72 8.02
C GLY A 227 -5.14 5.48 7.59
N SER A 228 -6.12 4.80 6.99
CA SER A 228 -7.43 5.40 6.68
C SER A 228 -8.17 5.82 7.94
N VAL A 229 -8.82 6.97 7.88
CA VAL A 229 -9.77 7.41 8.92
C VAL A 229 -11.02 6.51 8.96
N HIS A 230 -11.27 5.73 7.90
CA HIS A 230 -12.43 4.87 7.75
C HIS A 230 -12.13 3.41 8.13
N VAL A 231 -12.16 3.14 9.43
CA VAL A 231 -12.35 1.81 10.01
C VAL A 231 -13.80 1.68 10.51
N PRO A 232 -14.41 0.48 10.49
CA PRO A 232 -15.73 0.28 11.08
C PRO A 232 -15.73 0.73 12.55
N GLY A 233 -16.37 1.87 12.83
CA GLY A 233 -16.56 2.39 14.18
C GLY A 233 -17.89 1.94 14.78
N PRO A 234 -18.25 2.38 15.99
CA PRO A 234 -19.51 1.99 16.64
C PRO A 234 -20.79 2.29 15.82
N LYS A 235 -20.70 3.19 14.84
CA LYS A 235 -21.78 3.58 13.93
C LYS A 235 -21.72 2.89 12.56
N SER A 236 -20.79 1.97 12.33
CA SER A 236 -20.73 1.23 11.06
C SER A 236 -21.85 0.22 10.98
N VAL A 237 -22.44 0.08 9.81
CA VAL A 237 -23.46 -0.92 9.51
C VAL A 237 -22.87 -2.04 8.65
N THR A 238 -23.37 -3.25 8.84
CA THR A 238 -23.13 -4.40 7.98
C THR A 238 -23.76 -4.18 6.60
N LEU A 239 -23.37 -4.99 5.62
CA LEU A 239 -23.99 -4.94 4.29
C LEU A 239 -25.50 -5.21 4.35
N GLN A 240 -25.93 -6.15 5.21
CA GLN A 240 -27.34 -6.47 5.35
C GLN A 240 -28.12 -5.29 5.95
N GLU A 241 -27.62 -4.69 7.02
CA GLU A 241 -28.23 -3.50 7.63
C GLU A 241 -28.29 -2.31 6.66
N LEU A 242 -27.27 -2.14 5.79
CA LEU A 242 -27.30 -1.14 4.73
C LEU A 242 -28.41 -1.43 3.71
N LEU A 243 -28.55 -2.68 3.27
CA LEU A 243 -29.61 -3.09 2.35
C LEU A 243 -31.00 -2.87 2.96
N ASP A 244 -31.16 -3.22 4.23
CA ASP A 244 -32.40 -3.02 4.99
C ASP A 244 -32.71 -1.53 5.14
N HIS A 245 -31.70 -0.70 5.44
CA HIS A 245 -31.85 0.76 5.53
C HIS A 245 -32.29 1.38 4.20
N VAL A 246 -31.62 1.02 3.10
CA VAL A 246 -31.96 1.54 1.76
C VAL A 246 -33.37 1.09 1.34
N SER A 247 -33.72 -0.17 1.63
CA SER A 247 -35.05 -0.71 1.38
C SER A 247 -36.11 0.00 2.23
N HIS A 248 -35.82 0.35 3.48
CA HIS A 248 -36.76 1.07 4.34
C HIS A 248 -36.92 2.54 3.93
N LYS A 249 -35.81 3.24 3.69
CA LYS A 249 -35.81 4.68 3.34
C LYS A 249 -36.39 4.96 1.97
N GLN A 250 -36.25 4.03 1.03
CA GLN A 250 -36.65 4.19 -0.36
C GLN A 250 -36.02 5.44 -1.02
N LYS A 251 -36.31 5.69 -2.29
CA LYS A 251 -35.72 6.80 -3.04
C LYS A 251 -35.89 8.16 -2.35
N ARG A 252 -37.07 8.41 -1.77
CA ARG A 252 -37.41 9.68 -1.10
C ARG A 252 -36.55 9.88 0.15
N GLY A 253 -36.46 8.89 1.04
CA GLY A 253 -35.69 9.02 2.27
C GLY A 253 -34.19 9.16 2.01
N ILE A 254 -33.64 8.47 1.01
CA ILE A 254 -32.24 8.63 0.62
C ILE A 254 -31.98 10.05 0.07
N TYR A 255 -32.92 10.62 -0.68
CA TYR A 255 -32.81 11.99 -1.15
C TYR A 255 -32.85 13.01 0.00
N GLU A 256 -33.71 12.79 0.99
CA GLU A 256 -33.77 13.61 2.20
C GLU A 256 -32.45 13.55 3.00
N GLU A 257 -31.82 12.38 3.12
CA GLU A 257 -30.49 12.20 3.74
C GLU A 257 -29.40 12.94 2.96
N TYR A 258 -29.43 12.90 1.62
CA TYR A 258 -28.50 13.64 0.77
C TYR A 258 -28.66 15.16 0.94
N GLU A 259 -29.88 15.66 0.98
CA GLU A 259 -30.14 17.09 1.20
C GLU A 259 -29.71 17.55 2.60
N ASP A 260 -29.83 16.71 3.63
CA ASP A 260 -29.28 17.01 4.96
C ASP A 260 -27.75 17.16 4.92
N ILE A 261 -27.05 16.28 4.18
CA ILE A 261 -25.59 16.38 3.99
C ILE A 261 -25.24 17.70 3.29
N ARG A 262 -25.99 18.09 2.24
CA ARG A 262 -25.74 19.34 1.51
C ARG A 262 -25.93 20.60 2.34
N ARG A 263 -26.82 20.58 3.33
CA ARG A 263 -27.07 21.73 4.22
C ARG A 263 -25.95 21.95 5.24
N ARG A 264 -25.14 20.93 5.51
CA ARG A 264 -24.02 21.05 6.46
C ARG A 264 -22.93 21.90 5.84
N SER A 265 -22.46 22.89 6.58
CA SER A 265 -21.30 23.67 6.17
C SER A 265 -20.08 22.74 6.09
N PRO A 266 -19.33 22.76 4.97
CA PRO A 266 -18.16 21.92 4.84
C PRO A 266 -17.08 22.40 5.83
N ALA A 267 -16.48 21.46 6.56
CA ALA A 267 -15.41 21.77 7.50
C ALA A 267 -14.09 22.00 6.76
N GLY A 268 -13.26 22.91 7.26
CA GLY A 268 -11.92 23.20 6.74
C GLY A 268 -11.81 24.57 6.07
N THR A 269 -10.79 24.75 5.24
CA THR A 269 -10.49 26.03 4.58
C THR A 269 -10.47 25.85 3.07
N PHE A 270 -10.83 26.91 2.35
CA PHE A 270 -10.98 26.92 0.89
C PHE A 270 -10.25 28.10 0.23
N VAL A 271 -9.25 28.65 0.92
CA VAL A 271 -8.59 29.91 0.55
C VAL A 271 -7.96 29.80 -0.84
N CYS A 272 -7.31 28.68 -1.14
CA CYS A 272 -6.67 28.47 -2.44
C CYS A 272 -7.71 28.37 -3.56
N SER A 273 -8.81 27.63 -3.32
CA SER A 273 -9.89 27.45 -4.30
C SER A 273 -10.63 28.75 -4.61
N LEU A 274 -10.83 29.60 -3.60
CA LEU A 274 -11.57 30.86 -3.70
C LEU A 274 -10.72 32.06 -4.15
N ALA A 275 -9.40 31.90 -4.21
CA ALA A 275 -8.50 32.96 -4.67
C ALA A 275 -8.91 33.44 -6.08
N PRO A 276 -8.98 34.76 -6.35
CA PRO A 276 -9.53 35.30 -7.61
C PRO A 276 -8.94 34.67 -8.88
N TYR A 277 -7.62 34.47 -8.92
CA TYR A 277 -6.90 33.89 -10.05
C TYR A 277 -7.08 32.37 -10.22
N ASN A 278 -7.73 31.68 -9.28
CA ASN A 278 -8.03 30.25 -9.34
C ASN A 278 -9.51 29.97 -9.67
N GLN A 279 -10.38 30.98 -9.62
CA GLN A 279 -11.83 30.78 -9.76
C GLN A 279 -12.21 30.19 -11.12
N GLU A 280 -11.54 30.60 -12.20
CA GLU A 280 -11.76 30.07 -13.55
C GLU A 280 -11.36 28.59 -13.72
N LYS A 281 -10.64 28.03 -12.75
CA LYS A 281 -10.29 26.60 -12.71
C LYS A 281 -11.34 25.75 -11.99
N ASN A 282 -12.38 26.36 -11.40
CA ASN A 282 -13.49 25.66 -10.75
C ASN A 282 -14.67 25.55 -11.69
N ARG A 283 -15.21 24.34 -11.87
CA ARG A 283 -16.41 24.11 -12.69
C ARG A 283 -17.66 24.67 -12.02
N TYR A 284 -17.72 24.59 -10.70
CA TYR A 284 -18.85 25.04 -9.89
C TYR A 284 -18.33 25.92 -8.75
N GLY A 285 -18.88 27.13 -8.61
CA GLY A 285 -18.48 28.07 -7.56
C GLY A 285 -18.88 27.61 -6.16
N ASP A 286 -19.92 26.78 -6.06
CA ASP A 286 -20.43 26.19 -4.82
C ASP A 286 -19.78 24.85 -4.45
N VAL A 287 -18.77 24.39 -5.21
CA VAL A 287 -18.01 23.17 -4.92
C VAL A 287 -16.51 23.49 -4.78
N PRO A 288 -16.11 24.15 -3.68
CA PRO A 288 -14.72 24.55 -3.48
C PRO A 288 -13.82 23.36 -3.11
N CYS A 289 -12.55 23.44 -3.49
CA CYS A 289 -11.53 22.46 -3.18
C CYS A 289 -10.93 22.69 -1.79
N LEU A 290 -10.88 21.64 -0.97
CA LEU A 290 -10.41 21.68 0.41
C LEU A 290 -8.90 21.89 0.49
N ASP A 291 -8.42 22.94 1.15
CA ASP A 291 -7.00 23.28 1.21
C ASP A 291 -6.15 22.18 1.87
N GLN A 292 -6.72 21.47 2.86
CA GLN A 292 -6.02 20.48 3.67
C GLN A 292 -5.61 19.24 2.87
N THR A 293 -6.41 18.86 1.88
CA THR A 293 -6.19 17.64 1.10
C THR A 293 -6.06 17.90 -0.40
N ARG A 294 -6.04 19.16 -0.85
CA ARG A 294 -5.86 19.49 -2.26
C ARG A 294 -4.60 18.88 -2.83
N VAL A 295 -4.69 18.43 -4.08
CA VAL A 295 -3.52 18.09 -4.87
C VAL A 295 -2.82 19.38 -5.27
N LYS A 296 -1.49 19.40 -5.19
CA LYS A 296 -0.66 20.56 -5.56
C LYS A 296 0.21 20.18 -6.74
N LEU A 297 0.08 20.92 -7.84
CA LEU A 297 0.88 20.68 -9.04
C LEU A 297 2.28 21.28 -8.87
N ALA A 298 3.29 20.59 -9.37
CA ALA A 298 4.65 21.13 -9.38
C ALA A 298 4.70 22.36 -10.29
N LYS A 299 5.30 23.45 -9.80
CA LYS A 299 5.50 24.67 -10.60
C LYS A 299 6.74 24.51 -11.48
N PRO A 300 6.61 24.53 -12.82
CA PRO A 300 7.77 24.50 -13.70
C PRO A 300 8.57 25.79 -13.53
N TYR A 301 9.91 25.69 -13.44
CA TYR A 301 10.79 26.88 -13.43
C TYR A 301 10.60 27.76 -14.67
N SER A 302 10.21 27.16 -15.80
CA SER A 302 9.94 27.83 -17.06
C SER A 302 8.62 28.61 -17.09
N ARG A 303 7.72 28.39 -16.13
CA ARG A 303 6.39 29.03 -16.06
C ARG A 303 6.00 29.38 -14.61
N PRO A 304 6.73 30.29 -13.96
CA PRO A 304 6.51 30.65 -12.55
C PRO A 304 5.14 31.31 -12.29
N GLU A 305 4.52 31.88 -13.32
CA GLU A 305 3.18 32.49 -13.29
C GLU A 305 2.06 31.47 -13.08
N LEU A 306 2.30 30.18 -13.35
CA LEU A 306 1.29 29.15 -13.16
C LEU A 306 1.07 28.87 -11.66
N THR A 307 -0.18 29.02 -11.24
CA THR A 307 -0.69 28.54 -9.96
C THR A 307 -0.50 27.02 -9.82
N ASP A 308 -0.23 26.54 -8.61
CA ASP A 308 -0.14 25.11 -8.26
C ASP A 308 -1.54 24.47 -8.10
N TYR A 309 -2.59 25.24 -8.38
CA TYR A 309 -3.97 24.88 -8.12
C TYR A 309 -4.61 24.07 -9.26
N ILE A 310 -5.26 22.99 -8.85
CA ILE A 310 -6.27 22.22 -9.57
C ILE A 310 -7.39 21.86 -8.57
N ASN A 311 -8.65 21.84 -8.99
CA ASN A 311 -9.76 21.41 -8.14
C ASN A 311 -9.82 19.88 -8.03
N ALA A 312 -8.87 19.34 -7.26
CA ALA A 312 -8.71 17.93 -6.95
C ALA A 312 -8.22 17.77 -5.51
N SER A 313 -8.73 16.75 -4.81
CA SER A 313 -8.37 16.45 -3.42
C SER A 313 -8.05 14.98 -3.25
N PHE A 314 -7.04 14.70 -2.42
CA PHE A 314 -6.81 13.35 -1.92
C PHE A 314 -7.97 12.92 -1.01
N MET A 315 -8.42 11.68 -1.22
CA MET A 315 -9.50 11.06 -0.48
C MET A 315 -9.04 9.72 0.07
N ASP A 316 -9.46 9.44 1.29
CA ASP A 316 -9.20 8.15 1.91
C ASP A 316 -10.06 7.07 1.24
N GLY A 317 -9.47 5.90 1.06
CA GLY A 317 -10.17 4.67 0.72
C GLY A 317 -10.42 3.81 1.95
N TYR A 318 -11.03 2.64 1.72
CA TYR A 318 -11.24 1.65 2.77
C TYR A 318 -9.90 1.14 3.29
N LYS A 319 -9.57 1.47 4.54
CA LYS A 319 -8.30 1.11 5.20
C LYS A 319 -7.01 1.65 4.55
N GLN A 320 -7.11 2.53 3.55
CA GLN A 320 -5.97 3.24 2.96
C GLN A 320 -6.21 4.76 2.92
N ARG A 321 -5.36 5.58 3.54
CA ARG A 321 -5.41 7.05 3.40
C ARG A 321 -5.00 7.49 2.00
N ASN A 322 -5.52 8.63 1.53
CA ASN A 322 -5.17 9.22 0.21
C ASN A 322 -5.20 8.18 -0.93
N ALA A 323 -6.08 7.19 -0.85
CA ALA A 323 -6.17 6.09 -1.80
C ALA A 323 -6.68 6.56 -3.17
N TYR A 324 -7.47 7.62 -3.17
CA TYR A 324 -8.10 8.17 -4.35
C TYR A 324 -7.78 9.65 -4.48
N ILE A 325 -7.85 10.15 -5.71
CA ILE A 325 -7.95 11.58 -5.99
C ILE A 325 -9.36 11.80 -6.54
N GLY A 326 -10.17 12.55 -5.80
CA GLY A 326 -11.44 13.04 -6.30
C GLY A 326 -11.24 14.41 -6.96
N THR A 327 -11.73 14.57 -8.18
CA THR A 327 -11.58 15.80 -8.97
C THR A 327 -12.87 16.08 -9.72
N GLN A 328 -13.12 17.36 -10.01
CA GLN A 328 -14.17 17.75 -10.94
C GLN A 328 -13.87 17.22 -12.35
N GLY A 329 -14.90 17.15 -13.20
CA GLY A 329 -14.72 16.94 -14.64
C GLY A 329 -13.89 18.07 -15.26
N PRO A 330 -12.73 17.78 -15.91
CA PRO A 330 -11.84 18.82 -16.41
C PRO A 330 -12.53 19.83 -17.33
N LEU A 331 -12.17 21.10 -17.18
CA LEU A 331 -12.51 22.21 -18.07
C LEU A 331 -11.44 22.35 -19.16
N GLU A 332 -11.78 22.97 -20.29
CA GLU A 332 -10.86 23.15 -21.42
C GLU A 332 -9.54 23.82 -21.02
N ASN A 333 -9.61 24.87 -20.20
CA ASN A 333 -8.44 25.58 -19.65
C ASN A 333 -7.66 24.78 -18.59
N THR A 334 -8.15 23.59 -18.17
CA THR A 334 -7.55 22.75 -17.12
C THR A 334 -7.17 21.34 -17.60
N TYR A 335 -7.32 21.01 -18.89
CA TYR A 335 -6.93 19.69 -19.41
C TYR A 335 -5.44 19.39 -19.17
N GLY A 336 -4.57 20.38 -19.39
CA GLY A 336 -3.14 20.23 -19.11
C GLY A 336 -2.84 20.02 -17.63
N ASP A 337 -3.50 20.77 -16.75
CA ASP A 337 -3.38 20.60 -15.30
C ASP A 337 -3.83 19.20 -14.86
N PHE A 338 -4.92 18.69 -15.43
CA PHE A 338 -5.40 17.34 -15.16
C PHE A 338 -4.39 16.27 -15.56
N TRP A 339 -3.83 16.32 -16.78
CA TRP A 339 -2.84 15.33 -17.20
C TRP A 339 -1.52 15.45 -16.45
N ARG A 340 -1.12 16.68 -16.11
CA ARG A 340 0.03 16.93 -15.23
C ARG A 340 -0.20 16.29 -13.85
N MET A 341 -1.39 16.44 -13.28
CA MET A 341 -1.77 15.76 -12.03
C MET A 341 -1.66 14.24 -12.16
N VAL A 342 -2.24 13.66 -13.21
CA VAL A 342 -2.20 12.21 -13.49
C VAL A 342 -0.76 11.71 -13.57
N TRP A 343 0.10 12.45 -14.28
CA TRP A 343 1.52 12.13 -14.43
C TRP A 343 2.30 12.25 -13.12
N GLU A 344 2.24 13.39 -12.45
CA GLU A 344 2.99 13.67 -11.21
C GLU A 344 2.60 12.71 -10.07
N GLN A 345 1.30 12.39 -9.97
CA GLN A 345 0.77 11.50 -8.94
C GLN A 345 0.83 10.01 -9.34
N ASN A 346 1.39 9.68 -10.51
CA ASN A 346 1.49 8.32 -11.05
C ASN A 346 0.13 7.59 -11.06
N VAL A 347 -0.93 8.29 -11.49
CA VAL A 347 -2.29 7.72 -11.56
C VAL A 347 -2.35 6.70 -12.70
N LEU A 348 -2.73 5.47 -12.35
CA LEU A 348 -2.81 4.35 -13.30
C LEU A 348 -4.21 4.12 -13.86
N VAL A 349 -5.25 4.52 -13.12
CA VAL A 349 -6.65 4.28 -13.47
C VAL A 349 -7.43 5.57 -13.25
N ILE A 350 -8.17 5.98 -14.27
CA ILE A 350 -9.11 7.10 -14.20
C ILE A 350 -10.51 6.51 -14.32
N VAL A 351 -11.34 6.76 -13.32
CA VAL A 351 -12.76 6.36 -13.32
C VAL A 351 -13.60 7.60 -13.58
N MET A 352 -14.19 7.69 -14.76
CA MET A 352 -15.14 8.74 -15.10
C MET A 352 -16.55 8.28 -14.73
N THR A 353 -17.21 9.03 -13.83
CA THR A 353 -18.53 8.68 -13.27
C THR A 353 -19.69 9.39 -13.97
N THR A 354 -19.41 10.22 -14.98
CA THR A 354 -20.41 10.99 -15.72
C THR A 354 -20.20 10.86 -17.23
N ARG A 355 -21.23 11.09 -18.03
CA ARG A 355 -21.03 11.39 -19.45
C ARG A 355 -20.45 12.80 -19.62
N LEU A 356 -20.01 13.14 -20.82
CA LEU A 356 -19.61 14.53 -21.14
C LEU A 356 -20.80 15.49 -21.01
N GLU A 357 -21.99 15.03 -21.38
CA GLU A 357 -23.25 15.76 -21.31
C GLU A 357 -24.35 14.89 -20.70
N GLU A 358 -25.14 15.49 -19.81
CA GLU A 358 -26.28 14.86 -19.15
C GLU A 358 -27.42 15.86 -19.02
N GLY A 359 -28.60 15.51 -19.53
CA GLY A 359 -29.79 16.37 -19.47
C GLY A 359 -29.56 17.76 -20.09
N GLY A 360 -28.83 17.83 -21.22
CA GLY A 360 -28.50 19.07 -21.91
C GLY A 360 -27.44 19.95 -21.23
N ARG A 361 -26.79 19.45 -20.16
CA ARG A 361 -25.74 20.18 -19.44
C ARG A 361 -24.40 19.48 -19.57
N ARG A 362 -23.37 20.25 -19.96
CA ARG A 362 -21.99 19.77 -20.02
C ARG A 362 -21.46 19.48 -18.60
N LYS A 363 -21.15 18.21 -18.32
CA LYS A 363 -20.61 17.72 -17.06
C LYS A 363 -19.09 17.60 -17.08
N CYS A 364 -18.51 17.29 -18.25
CA CYS A 364 -17.08 17.12 -18.41
C CYS A 364 -16.62 17.54 -19.82
N GLY A 365 -15.34 17.89 -19.94
CA GLY A 365 -14.68 18.08 -21.22
C GLY A 365 -14.09 16.80 -21.81
N GLN A 366 -13.85 16.78 -23.12
CA GLN A 366 -13.17 15.70 -23.84
C GLN A 366 -11.66 15.90 -23.76
N TYR A 367 -11.06 15.51 -22.63
CA TYR A 367 -9.64 15.74 -22.36
C TYR A 367 -8.72 14.60 -22.85
N TRP A 368 -9.24 13.59 -23.57
CA TRP A 368 -8.46 12.46 -24.07
C TRP A 368 -8.77 12.15 -25.55
N PRO A 369 -7.86 11.48 -26.29
CA PRO A 369 -8.13 10.98 -27.63
C PRO A 369 -9.25 9.91 -27.64
N LEU A 370 -10.25 10.07 -28.51
CA LEU A 370 -11.42 9.17 -28.58
C LEU A 370 -11.17 7.87 -29.32
N GLU A 371 -10.35 7.93 -30.37
CA GLU A 371 -10.16 6.83 -31.31
C GLU A 371 -8.80 6.18 -31.11
N LYS A 372 -8.73 4.87 -31.39
CA LYS A 372 -7.48 4.13 -31.31
C LYS A 372 -6.42 4.77 -32.23
N ASP A 373 -5.18 4.77 -31.76
CA ASP A 373 -3.99 5.30 -32.44
C ASP A 373 -4.00 6.82 -32.65
N THR A 374 -5.02 7.52 -32.14
CA THR A 374 -5.03 8.99 -32.09
C THR A 374 -4.35 9.51 -30.83
N LYS A 375 -3.76 10.71 -30.95
CA LYS A 375 -3.01 11.36 -29.88
C LYS A 375 -3.40 12.83 -29.73
N VAL A 376 -3.32 13.32 -28.49
CA VAL A 376 -3.53 14.74 -28.16
C VAL A 376 -2.40 15.18 -27.25
N CYS A 377 -1.89 16.39 -27.47
CA CYS A 377 -0.81 16.97 -26.67
C CYS A 377 -1.36 18.00 -25.68
N PHE A 378 -0.89 17.92 -24.44
CA PHE A 378 -1.15 18.89 -23.39
C PHE A 378 0.18 19.31 -22.76
N GLY A 379 0.75 20.41 -23.26
CA GLY A 379 2.10 20.82 -22.88
C GLY A 379 3.14 19.79 -23.34
N ALA A 380 4.01 19.34 -22.43
CA ALA A 380 5.01 18.30 -22.70
C ALA A 380 4.44 16.87 -22.72
N LEU A 381 3.18 16.68 -22.32
CA LEU A 381 2.55 15.36 -22.25
C LEU A 381 1.82 15.07 -23.55
N THR A 382 2.14 13.92 -24.16
CA THR A 382 1.40 13.33 -25.27
C THR A 382 0.57 12.18 -24.75
N ILE A 383 -0.75 12.26 -24.94
CA ILE A 383 -1.71 11.22 -24.57
C ILE A 383 -2.10 10.48 -25.83
N THR A 384 -1.88 9.17 -25.87
CA THR A 384 -2.20 8.30 -27.01
C THR A 384 -3.27 7.30 -26.59
N ASN A 385 -4.30 7.11 -27.40
CA ASN A 385 -5.29 6.06 -27.18
C ASN A 385 -4.82 4.77 -27.84
N LEU A 386 -4.60 3.73 -27.05
CA LEU A 386 -4.14 2.42 -27.52
C LEU A 386 -5.31 1.47 -27.86
N GLY A 387 -6.53 1.81 -27.45
CA GLY A 387 -7.70 0.99 -27.71
C GLY A 387 -8.90 1.38 -26.85
N VAL A 388 -10.09 1.08 -27.40
CA VAL A 388 -11.37 1.29 -26.74
C VAL A 388 -12.16 -0.02 -26.75
N GLU A 389 -12.55 -0.48 -25.58
CA GLU A 389 -13.44 -1.62 -25.37
C GLU A 389 -14.81 -1.08 -24.90
N ASN A 390 -15.87 -1.43 -25.64
CA ASN A 390 -17.23 -1.12 -25.23
C ASN A 390 -17.80 -2.32 -24.47
N LEU A 391 -18.13 -2.13 -23.20
CA LEU A 391 -18.75 -3.14 -22.35
C LEU A 391 -20.19 -2.73 -22.04
N ASN A 392 -21.01 -3.68 -21.60
CA ASN A 392 -22.46 -3.49 -21.43
C ASN A 392 -22.85 -2.27 -20.59
N HIS A 393 -22.03 -1.90 -19.61
CA HIS A 393 -22.34 -0.83 -18.65
C HIS A 393 -21.33 0.31 -18.62
N TYR A 394 -20.19 0.18 -19.31
CA TYR A 394 -19.14 1.19 -19.31
C TYR A 394 -18.23 1.05 -20.53
N LYS A 395 -17.51 2.13 -20.85
CA LYS A 395 -16.44 2.12 -21.86
C LYS A 395 -15.09 2.06 -21.14
N LYS A 396 -14.20 1.18 -21.59
CA LYS A 396 -12.82 1.10 -21.13
C LYS A 396 -11.90 1.61 -22.23
N THR A 397 -11.07 2.58 -21.92
CA THR A 397 -10.07 3.14 -22.84
C THR A 397 -8.69 2.92 -22.26
N ILE A 398 -7.76 2.40 -23.05
CA ILE A 398 -6.37 2.24 -22.66
C ILE A 398 -5.60 3.45 -23.20
N LEU A 399 -4.96 4.19 -22.31
CA LEU A 399 -4.20 5.39 -22.65
C LEU A 399 -2.73 5.18 -22.33
N GLU A 400 -1.86 5.65 -23.21
CA GLU A 400 -0.43 5.81 -22.97
C GLU A 400 -0.11 7.28 -22.80
N ILE A 401 0.77 7.58 -21.85
CA ILE A 401 1.23 8.94 -21.56
C ILE A 401 2.73 8.96 -21.80
N HIS A 402 3.18 9.85 -22.67
CA HIS A 402 4.59 10.11 -22.92
C HIS A 402 4.92 11.56 -22.54
N SER A 403 6.02 11.76 -21.81
CA SER A 403 6.53 13.11 -21.51
C SER A 403 7.76 13.39 -22.36
N SER A 404 7.78 14.52 -23.05
CA SER A 404 8.96 15.01 -23.78
C SER A 404 9.97 15.73 -22.87
N GLU A 405 9.63 15.97 -21.59
CA GLU A 405 10.57 16.50 -20.61
C GLU A 405 11.58 15.44 -20.19
N VAL A 406 12.86 15.69 -20.51
CA VAL A 406 13.99 14.89 -20.02
C VAL A 406 14.10 15.13 -18.51
N ARG A 407 13.93 14.07 -17.72
CA ARG A 407 14.11 14.11 -16.26
C ARG A 407 15.56 14.27 -15.86
#